data_AF-A0A0P7ZZ85-F1
#
_entry.id   AF-A0A0P7ZZ85-F1
#
_cell.length_a   1.000
_cell.length_b   1.000
_cell.length_c   1.000
_cell.angle_alpha   90.00
_cell.angle_beta   90.00
_cell.angle_gamma   90.00
#
_symmetry.space_group_name_H-M   'P 1'
#
loop_
_entity.id
_entity.type
_entity.pdbx_description
1 polymer ?
#
loop_
_entity_poly.entity_id
_entity_poly.type
_entity_poly.pdbx_seq_one_letter_code
_entity_poly.pdbx_strand_id
1 'polypeptide(L)'
;MGRVMKRIAIFIDGTWNRPDAENPTNVVRLARAVRPQDDQGVKQVVLYSPGVGSGRGCNAFARWLDRVLGGALGWGLTDIIEDVYRQLMFLYEPGDRVMVFGFSRGAFAARSLVGLMRATGIAGRDQLGRLPEAVARYIDRAEATHPTSEASHVFRAELSPEVATRPGEQRWRQVRGLPEGTLFMVDFLGLWDTVKALGLPGFLPFAARFNRQYEFHDARLSSMVRAARHAMSIDEVRATFPAMPWDNLAELNREYGHFVPDYMQQWFAGVHGAVGGGGSRIGLSSITLNWIALGAEEAGLAIDWPELDKVAWEFDPGDPLDNKFGPSGPIGALLSAVKRPREGPAALEEVSMAAIDRFLDADGYRPKALDRVAHLLRGIGPEQRAALRRNRALADNGHTHLPGQRMRPRRTPDGA
;
A
#
# COMPACT_ATOMS: atom_id res chain seq x y z
N MET A 1 3.27 -22.73 -29.12
CA MET A 1 2.30 -22.04 -28.25
C MET A 1 3.04 -20.90 -27.56
N GLY A 2 2.53 -19.66 -27.63
CA GLY A 2 3.16 -18.52 -26.94
C GLY A 2 3.09 -18.70 -25.41
N ARG A 3 4.06 -18.12 -24.69
CA ARG A 3 4.11 -18.16 -23.22
C ARG A 3 2.88 -17.44 -22.65
N VAL A 4 2.20 -18.07 -21.68
CA VAL A 4 1.11 -17.44 -20.94
C VAL A 4 1.72 -16.59 -19.81
N MET A 5 1.52 -15.27 -19.87
CA MET A 5 1.95 -14.33 -18.83
C MET A 5 1.18 -14.59 -17.53
N LYS A 6 1.82 -14.42 -16.37
CA LYS A 6 1.21 -14.61 -15.05
C LYS A 6 1.04 -13.28 -14.32
N ARG A 7 0.22 -13.27 -13.27
CA ARG A 7 0.11 -12.16 -12.31
C ARG A 7 0.88 -12.49 -11.05
N ILE A 8 1.63 -11.53 -10.51
CA ILE A 8 2.37 -11.64 -9.26
C ILE A 8 1.81 -10.58 -8.31
N ALA A 9 1.12 -11.01 -7.26
CA ALA A 9 0.56 -10.14 -6.23
C ALA A 9 1.44 -10.21 -4.97
N ILE A 10 2.08 -9.10 -4.65
CA ILE A 10 3.05 -8.97 -3.56
C ILE A 10 2.36 -8.31 -2.37
N PHE A 11 2.40 -8.95 -1.21
CA PHE A 11 1.75 -8.52 0.02
C PHE A 11 2.79 -8.32 1.11
N ILE A 12 2.99 -7.08 1.56
CA ILE A 12 3.97 -6.74 2.59
C ILE A 12 3.25 -6.23 3.84
N ASP A 13 3.26 -7.04 4.89
CA ASP A 13 2.50 -6.74 6.10
C ASP A 13 3.18 -5.70 7.01
N GLY A 14 2.39 -5.11 7.91
CA GLY A 14 2.86 -4.23 8.96
C GLY A 14 3.70 -4.97 10.01
N THR A 15 4.63 -4.24 10.62
CA THR A 15 5.51 -4.74 11.69
C THR A 15 4.71 -5.29 12.87
N TRP A 16 5.21 -6.36 13.49
CA TRP A 16 4.59 -7.11 14.60
C TRP A 16 3.31 -7.87 14.26
N ASN A 17 2.83 -7.82 13.02
CA ASN A 17 1.72 -8.65 12.60
C ASN A 17 2.25 -10.02 12.21
N ARG A 18 1.50 -11.06 12.58
CA ARG A 18 1.77 -12.42 12.17
C ARG A 18 0.63 -12.92 11.29
N PRO A 19 0.92 -13.70 10.24
CA PRO A 19 -0.12 -14.25 9.38
C PRO A 19 -1.03 -15.24 10.10
N ASP A 20 -0.56 -15.86 11.19
CA ASP A 20 -1.29 -16.80 12.04
C ASP A 20 -1.99 -16.12 13.24
N ALA A 21 -2.02 -14.78 13.28
CA ALA A 21 -2.74 -14.06 14.33
C ALA A 21 -4.25 -14.34 14.24
N GLU A 22 -4.89 -14.47 15.41
CA GLU A 22 -6.35 -14.65 15.52
C GLU A 22 -7.12 -13.55 14.76
N ASN A 23 -6.58 -12.33 14.75
CA ASN A 23 -7.13 -11.18 14.03
C ASN A 23 -6.13 -10.70 12.97
N PRO A 24 -6.20 -11.20 11.72
CA PRO A 24 -5.25 -10.85 10.67
C PRO A 24 -5.43 -9.41 10.15
N THR A 25 -4.41 -8.90 9.46
CA THR A 25 -4.45 -7.60 8.79
C THR A 25 -5.19 -7.68 7.46
N ASN A 26 -5.55 -6.53 6.89
CA ASN A 26 -6.12 -6.47 5.55
C ASN A 26 -5.17 -7.00 4.47
N VAL A 27 -3.85 -6.93 4.70
CA VAL A 27 -2.84 -7.53 3.81
C VAL A 27 -3.02 -9.04 3.76
N VAL A 28 -3.11 -9.71 4.91
CA VAL A 28 -3.32 -11.16 5.00
C VAL A 28 -4.71 -11.55 4.50
N ARG A 29 -5.75 -10.79 4.89
CA ARG A 29 -7.13 -11.03 4.46
C ARG A 29 -7.27 -10.99 2.94
N LEU A 30 -6.67 -9.99 2.28
CA LEU A 30 -6.68 -9.90 0.83
C LEU A 30 -5.82 -10.98 0.17
N ALA A 31 -4.61 -11.25 0.70
CA ALA A 31 -3.74 -12.30 0.17
C ALA A 31 -4.41 -13.68 0.15
N ARG A 32 -5.18 -14.00 1.20
CA ARG A 32 -5.98 -15.24 1.31
C ARG A 32 -7.10 -15.31 0.27
N ALA A 33 -7.64 -14.16 -0.13
CA ALA A 33 -8.74 -14.07 -1.08
C ALA A 33 -8.27 -14.01 -2.54
N VAL A 34 -6.98 -14.12 -2.84
CA VAL A 34 -6.50 -14.19 -4.23
C VAL A 34 -6.74 -15.59 -4.79
N ARG A 35 -7.45 -15.71 -5.92
CA ARG A 35 -7.61 -17.00 -6.60
C ARG A 35 -6.27 -17.48 -7.18
N PRO A 36 -5.97 -18.78 -7.22
CA PRO A 36 -4.75 -19.27 -7.89
C PRO A 36 -4.71 -18.96 -9.40
N GLN A 37 -5.86 -18.76 -10.04
CA GLN A 37 -6.01 -18.46 -11.46
C GLN A 37 -7.26 -17.60 -11.68
N ASP A 38 -7.29 -16.80 -12.73
CA ASP A 38 -8.52 -16.10 -13.16
C ASP A 38 -9.43 -16.99 -14.02
N ASP A 39 -10.57 -16.45 -14.46
CA ASP A 39 -11.55 -17.17 -15.27
C ASP A 39 -11.04 -17.54 -16.67
N GLN A 40 -9.93 -16.96 -17.11
CA GLN A 40 -9.24 -17.28 -18.36
C GLN A 40 -8.07 -18.27 -18.16
N GLY A 41 -7.86 -18.76 -16.94
CA GLY A 41 -6.77 -19.68 -16.61
C GLY A 41 -5.40 -18.99 -16.46
N VAL A 42 -5.35 -17.66 -16.39
CA VAL A 42 -4.11 -16.93 -16.11
C VAL A 42 -3.72 -17.14 -14.65
N LYS A 43 -2.55 -17.72 -14.42
CA LYS A 43 -2.02 -17.98 -13.08
C LYS A 43 -1.81 -16.68 -12.29
N GLN A 44 -2.11 -16.73 -11.00
CA GLN A 44 -1.85 -15.65 -10.05
C GLN A 44 -0.99 -16.20 -8.90
N VAL A 45 0.22 -15.64 -8.76
CA VAL A 45 1.20 -16.02 -7.75
C VAL A 45 1.14 -15.00 -6.62
N VAL A 46 0.94 -15.48 -5.39
CA VAL A 46 0.96 -14.64 -4.18
C VAL A 46 2.35 -14.71 -3.56
N LEU A 47 2.99 -13.55 -3.39
CA LEU A 47 4.19 -13.40 -2.57
C LEU A 47 3.80 -12.68 -1.29
N TYR A 48 3.91 -13.35 -0.15
CA TYR A 48 3.63 -12.75 1.15
C TYR A 48 4.92 -12.57 1.95
N SER A 49 5.17 -11.34 2.40
CA SER A 49 6.27 -11.00 3.28
C SER A 49 5.72 -10.54 4.64
N PRO A 50 6.05 -11.26 5.74
CA PRO A 50 5.63 -10.84 7.06
C PRO A 50 6.38 -9.57 7.45
N GLY A 51 5.71 -8.64 8.13
CA GLY A 51 6.31 -7.37 8.51
C GLY A 51 7.51 -7.51 9.45
N VAL A 52 8.26 -6.41 9.59
CA VAL A 52 9.44 -6.32 10.48
C VAL A 52 9.10 -6.84 11.90
N GLY A 53 10.00 -7.60 12.52
CA GLY A 53 9.84 -8.09 13.90
C GLY A 53 8.82 -9.23 14.09
N SER A 54 8.32 -9.84 13.00
CA SER A 54 7.47 -11.05 13.04
C SER A 54 8.20 -12.29 13.58
N GLY A 55 9.53 -12.25 13.64
CA GLY A 55 10.40 -13.22 14.31
C GLY A 55 10.73 -14.42 13.43
N ARG A 56 12.00 -14.54 13.00
CA ARG A 56 12.55 -15.77 12.38
C ARG A 56 13.09 -16.77 13.43
N GLY A 57 12.94 -16.49 14.73
CA GLY A 57 13.49 -17.32 15.81
C GLY A 57 12.51 -18.38 16.35
N CYS A 58 12.91 -19.66 16.29
CA CYS A 58 12.13 -20.81 16.79
C CYS A 58 12.09 -20.94 18.33
N ASN A 59 12.71 -20.04 19.09
CA ASN A 59 12.84 -20.15 20.55
C ASN A 59 12.48 -18.84 21.30
N ALA A 60 12.10 -18.96 22.57
CA ALA A 60 11.53 -17.87 23.39
C ALA A 60 12.50 -16.71 23.63
N PHE A 61 13.81 -16.99 23.68
CA PHE A 61 14.86 -16.01 23.92
C PHE A 61 15.15 -15.13 22.69
N ALA A 62 15.21 -15.72 21.48
CA ALA A 62 15.30 -14.95 20.24
C ALA A 62 14.05 -14.07 20.03
N ARG A 63 12.86 -14.59 20.36
CA ARG A 63 11.60 -13.81 20.34
C ARG A 63 11.58 -12.65 21.34
N TRP A 64 12.32 -12.74 22.44
CA TRP A 64 12.43 -11.65 23.42
C TRP A 64 13.46 -10.60 22.97
N LEU A 65 14.60 -11.01 22.42
CA LEU A 65 15.61 -10.12 21.83
C LEU A 65 15.06 -9.33 20.61
N ASP A 66 14.34 -9.99 19.70
CA ASP A 66 13.62 -9.31 18.61
C ASP A 66 12.58 -8.31 19.14
N ARG A 67 11.90 -8.65 20.24
CA ARG A 67 10.84 -7.84 20.86
C ARG A 67 11.35 -6.61 21.61
N VAL A 68 12.51 -6.73 22.26
CA VAL A 68 13.07 -5.71 23.17
C VAL A 68 14.16 -4.87 22.51
N LEU A 69 14.98 -5.46 21.63
CA LEU A 69 16.07 -4.77 20.92
C LEU A 69 15.76 -4.58 19.41
N GLY A 70 15.14 -5.55 18.75
CA GLY A 70 14.82 -5.52 17.31
C GLY A 70 13.59 -4.69 16.92
N GLY A 71 12.87 -4.15 17.91
CA GLY A 71 11.71 -3.27 17.76
C GLY A 71 12.04 -1.79 17.61
N ALA A 72 13.30 -1.43 17.78
CA ALA A 72 13.81 -0.09 17.63
C ALA A 72 14.01 0.23 16.14
N LEU A 73 13.19 1.13 15.60
CA LEU A 73 13.69 2.15 14.67
C LEU A 73 14.22 1.62 13.31
N GLY A 74 13.33 1.08 12.45
CA GLY A 74 13.59 0.89 11.00
C GLY A 74 14.43 -0.32 10.59
N TRP A 75 15.14 -0.96 11.52
CA TRP A 75 15.91 -2.19 11.27
C TRP A 75 15.03 -3.29 10.65
N GLY A 76 15.48 -3.92 9.56
CA GLY A 76 14.78 -5.01 8.87
C GLY A 76 13.87 -4.60 7.71
N LEU A 77 13.61 -3.30 7.48
CA LEU A 77 12.80 -2.87 6.34
C LEU A 77 13.52 -3.07 5.00
N THR A 78 14.82 -2.77 4.97
CA THR A 78 15.69 -3.04 3.82
C THR A 78 15.73 -4.53 3.54
N ASP A 79 15.85 -5.37 4.56
CA ASP A 79 15.85 -6.83 4.41
C ASP A 79 14.54 -7.35 3.80
N ILE A 80 13.38 -6.77 4.17
CA ILE A 80 12.09 -7.11 3.55
C ILE A 80 12.08 -6.73 2.07
N ILE A 81 12.55 -5.52 1.74
CA ILE A 81 12.59 -5.04 0.34
C ILE A 81 13.53 -5.93 -0.48
N GLU A 82 14.70 -6.25 0.05
CA GLU A 82 15.68 -7.14 -0.58
C GLU A 82 15.14 -8.55 -0.77
N ASP A 83 14.48 -9.11 0.25
CA ASP A 83 13.92 -10.46 0.20
C ASP A 83 12.80 -10.58 -0.83
N VAL A 84 11.89 -9.61 -0.85
CA VAL A 84 10.80 -9.59 -1.83
C VAL A 84 11.34 -9.34 -3.24
N TYR A 85 12.29 -8.42 -3.42
CA TYR A 85 12.91 -8.19 -4.73
C TYR A 85 13.67 -9.44 -5.20
N ARG A 86 14.40 -10.11 -4.31
CA ARG A 86 15.06 -11.39 -4.58
C ARG A 86 14.07 -12.45 -5.05
N GLN A 87 12.94 -12.63 -4.37
CA GLN A 87 11.89 -13.55 -4.81
C GLN A 87 11.35 -13.18 -6.21
N LEU A 88 11.20 -11.88 -6.48
CA LEU A 88 10.77 -11.40 -7.79
C LEU A 88 11.79 -11.71 -8.89
N MET A 89 13.09 -11.60 -8.65
CA MET A 89 14.14 -11.98 -9.61
C MET A 89 14.05 -13.45 -10.04
N PHE A 90 13.55 -14.33 -9.17
CA PHE A 90 13.36 -15.76 -9.48
C PHE A 90 12.03 -16.05 -10.17
N LEU A 91 10.98 -15.26 -9.91
CA LEU A 91 9.61 -15.55 -10.35
C LEU A 91 9.21 -14.78 -11.61
N TYR A 92 9.67 -13.54 -11.73
CA TYR A 92 9.28 -12.65 -12.82
C TYR A 92 9.90 -13.10 -14.13
N GLU A 93 9.07 -13.09 -15.17
CA GLU A 93 9.47 -13.20 -16.55
C GLU A 93 8.92 -11.98 -17.31
N PRO A 94 9.61 -11.46 -18.34
CA PRO A 94 9.18 -10.26 -19.06
C PRO A 94 7.74 -10.36 -19.55
N GLY A 95 6.93 -9.36 -19.20
CA GLY A 95 5.50 -9.28 -19.52
C GLY A 95 4.57 -9.81 -18.42
N ASP A 96 5.10 -10.43 -17.37
CA ASP A 96 4.29 -10.73 -16.19
C ASP A 96 3.77 -9.45 -15.55
N ARG A 97 2.56 -9.53 -15.00
CA ARG A 97 1.88 -8.39 -14.36
C ARG A 97 2.20 -8.37 -12.87
N VAL A 98 2.60 -7.23 -12.33
CA VAL A 98 2.98 -7.10 -10.92
C VAL A 98 2.05 -6.14 -10.19
N MET A 99 1.57 -6.54 -9.03
CA MET A 99 0.75 -5.75 -8.11
C MET A 99 1.39 -5.78 -6.73
N VAL A 100 1.37 -4.65 -6.02
CA VAL A 100 2.00 -4.54 -4.71
C VAL A 100 1.01 -3.98 -3.69
N PHE A 101 0.96 -4.63 -2.53
CA PHE A 101 0.09 -4.29 -1.43
C PHE A 101 0.90 -4.11 -0.16
N GLY A 102 0.51 -3.17 0.69
CA GLY A 102 1.15 -3.07 2.00
C GLY A 102 0.37 -2.28 3.03
N PHE A 103 0.65 -2.57 4.30
CA PHE A 103 0.07 -1.87 5.44
C PHE A 103 1.16 -1.26 6.33
N SER A 104 0.97 -0.02 6.81
CA SER A 104 1.86 0.60 7.79
C SER A 104 3.29 0.76 7.28
N ARG A 105 4.29 0.23 8.01
CA ARG A 105 5.67 0.12 7.53
C ARG A 105 5.82 -0.84 6.35
N GLY A 106 4.93 -1.83 6.20
CA GLY A 106 4.84 -2.65 5.00
C GLY A 106 4.36 -1.85 3.78
N ALA A 107 3.49 -0.85 3.97
CA ALA A 107 3.13 0.09 2.90
C ALA A 107 4.32 0.97 2.50
N PHE A 108 5.15 1.38 3.47
CA PHE A 108 6.43 2.04 3.17
C PHE A 108 7.34 1.11 2.35
N ALA A 109 7.49 -0.16 2.76
CA ALA A 109 8.26 -1.15 2.02
C ALA A 109 7.74 -1.35 0.60
N ALA A 110 6.42 -1.43 0.42
CA ALA A 110 5.78 -1.56 -0.88
C ALA A 110 6.14 -0.39 -1.81
N ARG A 111 6.06 0.84 -1.31
CA ARG A 111 6.48 2.03 -2.04
C ARG A 111 7.98 2.02 -2.37
N SER A 112 8.81 1.61 -1.42
CA SER A 112 10.27 1.49 -1.62
C SER A 112 10.62 0.41 -2.64
N LEU A 113 9.91 -0.72 -2.63
CA LEU A 113 10.07 -1.80 -3.61
C LEU A 113 9.73 -1.31 -5.03
N VAL A 114 8.63 -0.56 -5.19
CA VAL A 114 8.30 0.09 -6.48
C VAL A 114 9.41 1.07 -6.90
N GLY A 115 9.95 1.83 -5.95
CA GLY A 115 11.11 2.71 -6.20
C GLY A 115 12.36 1.95 -6.65
N LEU A 116 12.65 0.81 -6.03
CA LEU A 116 13.77 -0.07 -6.41
C LEU A 116 13.57 -0.64 -7.82
N MET A 117 12.36 -1.14 -8.14
CA MET A 117 12.00 -1.61 -9.49
C MET A 117 12.16 -0.50 -10.53
N ARG A 118 11.77 0.74 -10.19
CA ARG A 118 11.99 1.91 -11.07
C ARG A 118 13.46 2.22 -11.27
N ALA A 119 14.27 2.15 -10.22
CA ALA A 119 15.69 2.44 -10.31
C ALA A 119 16.45 1.38 -11.11
N THR A 120 16.06 0.11 -10.99
CA THR A 120 16.90 -1.04 -11.39
C THR A 120 16.27 -1.98 -12.42
N GLY A 121 14.97 -1.83 -12.72
CA GLY A 121 14.19 -2.85 -13.43
C GLY A 121 13.91 -4.06 -12.53
N ILE A 122 13.65 -5.21 -13.15
CA ILE A 122 13.63 -6.50 -12.46
C ILE A 122 14.80 -7.32 -13.02
N ALA A 123 15.84 -7.46 -12.20
CA ALA A 123 17.05 -8.16 -12.57
C ALA A 123 16.77 -9.66 -12.77
N GLY A 124 17.45 -10.27 -13.75
CA GLY A 124 17.38 -11.71 -13.98
C GLY A 124 18.00 -12.50 -12.81
N ARG A 125 17.58 -13.76 -12.64
CA ARG A 125 18.11 -14.66 -11.59
C ARG A 125 19.63 -14.87 -11.66
N ASP A 126 20.22 -14.75 -12.84
CA ASP A 126 21.67 -14.78 -13.10
C ASP A 126 22.40 -13.57 -12.51
N GLN A 127 21.70 -12.47 -12.26
CA GLN A 127 22.25 -11.23 -11.69
C GLN A 127 22.12 -11.18 -10.16
N LEU A 128 21.75 -12.27 -9.48
CA LEU A 128 21.53 -12.31 -8.03
C LEU A 128 22.72 -11.75 -7.22
N GLY A 129 23.95 -12.02 -7.65
CA GLY A 129 25.16 -11.50 -7.00
C GLY A 129 25.27 -9.97 -6.98
N ARG A 130 24.54 -9.28 -7.86
CA ARG A 130 24.50 -7.81 -7.98
C ARG A 130 23.32 -7.17 -7.25
N LEU A 131 22.53 -7.94 -6.51
CA LEU A 131 21.45 -7.38 -5.68
C LEU A 131 21.95 -6.28 -4.72
N PRO A 132 23.09 -6.42 -4.01
CA PRO A 132 23.62 -5.35 -3.17
C PRO A 132 23.94 -4.06 -3.95
N GLU A 133 24.43 -4.19 -5.19
CA GLU A 133 24.71 -3.07 -6.09
C GLU A 133 23.41 -2.36 -6.52
N ALA A 134 22.38 -3.13 -6.87
CA ALA A 134 21.05 -2.62 -7.22
C ALA A 134 20.42 -1.82 -6.06
N VAL A 135 20.50 -2.34 -4.84
CA VAL A 135 19.99 -1.68 -3.63
C VAL A 135 20.82 -0.44 -3.29
N ALA A 136 22.14 -0.52 -3.36
CA ALA A 136 23.02 0.63 -3.13
C ALA A 136 22.73 1.76 -4.12
N ARG A 137 22.54 1.41 -5.41
CA ARG A 137 22.15 2.39 -6.44
C ARG A 137 20.79 3.00 -6.15
N TYR A 138 19.81 2.19 -5.74
CA TYR A 138 18.52 2.71 -5.32
C TYR A 138 18.69 3.70 -4.18
N ILE A 139 19.46 3.40 -3.12
CA ILE A 139 19.67 4.26 -1.94
C ILE A 139 20.48 5.53 -2.24
N ASP A 140 21.29 5.53 -3.29
CA ASP A 140 22.09 6.69 -3.67
C ASP A 140 21.23 7.81 -4.29
N ARG A 141 21.54 9.05 -3.91
CA ARG A 141 20.80 10.27 -4.25
C ARG A 141 21.55 11.19 -5.22
N ALA A 142 22.66 10.72 -5.76
CA ALA A 142 23.37 11.46 -6.78
C ALA A 142 22.47 11.65 -8.02
N GLU A 143 22.62 12.77 -8.73
CA GLU A 143 21.88 13.00 -9.99
C GLU A 143 22.13 11.86 -11.00
N ALA A 144 23.35 11.30 -10.99
CA ALA A 144 23.73 10.15 -11.80
C ALA A 144 22.93 8.87 -11.48
N THR A 145 22.41 8.71 -10.27
CA THR A 145 21.59 7.55 -9.87
C THR A 145 20.09 7.81 -9.97
N HIS A 146 19.67 9.03 -10.36
CA HIS A 146 18.26 9.31 -10.61
C HIS A 146 17.70 8.36 -11.69
N PRO A 147 16.48 7.80 -11.54
CA PRO A 147 15.98 6.77 -12.45
C PRO A 147 15.86 7.19 -13.92
N THR A 148 15.83 8.49 -14.22
CA THR A 148 15.75 9.02 -15.59
C THR A 148 17.09 9.42 -16.19
N SER A 149 18.18 9.33 -15.42
CA SER A 149 19.52 9.68 -15.90
C SER A 149 20.00 8.68 -16.95
N GLU A 150 20.89 9.12 -17.84
CA GLU A 150 21.51 8.23 -18.82
C GLU A 150 22.31 7.11 -18.13
N ALA A 151 23.05 7.44 -17.05
CA ALA A 151 23.78 6.43 -16.28
C ALA A 151 22.84 5.36 -15.70
N SER A 152 21.61 5.70 -15.35
CA SER A 152 20.60 4.73 -14.90
C SER A 152 20.02 3.89 -16.04
N HIS A 153 19.90 4.45 -17.25
CA HIS A 153 19.56 3.65 -18.43
C HIS A 153 20.67 2.63 -18.75
N VAL A 154 21.93 3.02 -18.69
CA VAL A 154 23.09 2.11 -18.88
C VAL A 154 23.06 0.99 -17.84
N PHE A 155 22.99 1.36 -16.55
CA PHE A 155 22.95 0.39 -15.46
C PHE A 155 21.81 -0.62 -15.61
N ARG A 156 20.61 -0.16 -15.96
CA ARG A 156 19.46 -1.06 -16.16
C ARG A 156 19.57 -1.91 -17.41
N ALA A 157 20.14 -1.41 -18.50
CA ALA A 157 20.36 -2.21 -19.70
C ALA A 157 21.33 -3.38 -19.43
N GLU A 158 22.28 -3.21 -18.51
CA GLU A 158 23.19 -4.27 -18.06
C GLU A 158 22.56 -5.22 -17.05
N LEU A 159 21.90 -4.68 -16.01
CA LEU A 159 21.34 -5.48 -14.92
C LEU A 159 20.01 -6.18 -15.30
N SER A 160 19.20 -5.51 -16.10
CA SER A 160 17.83 -5.92 -16.45
C SER A 160 17.60 -5.75 -17.97
N PRO A 161 18.35 -6.44 -18.84
CA PRO A 161 18.28 -6.23 -20.29
C PRO A 161 16.89 -6.53 -20.87
N GLU A 162 16.14 -7.44 -20.27
CA GLU A 162 14.80 -7.84 -20.74
C GLU A 162 13.70 -6.85 -20.33
N VAL A 163 14.00 -5.86 -19.47
CA VAL A 163 13.02 -4.93 -18.91
C VAL A 163 13.47 -3.48 -19.10
N ALA A 164 12.57 -2.64 -19.59
CA ALA A 164 12.71 -1.18 -19.57
C ALA A 164 11.69 -0.58 -18.61
N THR A 165 12.03 0.54 -17.96
CA THR A 165 11.19 1.14 -16.91
C THR A 165 10.39 2.36 -17.37
N ARG A 166 10.61 2.80 -18.61
CA ARG A 166 9.92 3.93 -19.24
C ARG A 166 10.09 3.92 -20.77
N PRO A 167 9.14 4.49 -21.54
CA PRO A 167 9.29 4.61 -23.00
C PRO A 167 10.54 5.38 -23.45
N GLY A 168 10.97 6.38 -22.66
CA GLY A 168 12.21 7.11 -22.93
C GLY A 168 13.46 6.22 -22.88
N GLU A 169 13.46 5.19 -22.04
CA GLU A 169 14.55 4.21 -21.94
C GLU A 169 14.54 3.26 -23.13
N GLN A 170 13.36 2.76 -23.54
CA GLN A 170 13.22 1.91 -24.74
C GLN A 170 13.75 2.63 -25.99
N ARG A 171 13.37 3.90 -26.20
CA ARG A 171 13.90 4.72 -27.30
C ARG A 171 15.42 4.90 -27.21
N TRP A 172 15.94 5.17 -26.01
CA TRP A 172 17.38 5.29 -25.79
C TRP A 172 18.12 3.99 -26.12
N ARG A 173 17.56 2.82 -25.76
CA ARG A 173 18.11 1.49 -26.09
C ARG A 173 18.10 1.23 -27.59
N GLN A 174 16.99 1.52 -28.26
CA GLN A 174 16.81 1.32 -29.70
C GLN A 174 17.83 2.11 -30.52
N VAL A 175 18.04 3.39 -30.22
CA VAL A 175 19.01 4.25 -30.92
C VAL A 175 20.46 3.75 -30.75
N ARG A 176 20.74 3.01 -29.67
CA ARG A 176 22.06 2.42 -29.38
C ARG A 176 22.20 0.97 -29.83
N GLY A 177 21.19 0.40 -30.50
CA GLY A 177 21.21 -1.01 -30.93
C GLY A 177 21.17 -2.02 -29.78
N LEU A 178 20.68 -1.61 -28.61
CA LEU A 178 20.50 -2.49 -27.44
C LEU A 178 19.13 -3.17 -27.47
N PRO A 179 18.95 -4.32 -26.79
CA PRO A 179 17.65 -4.94 -26.63
C PRO A 179 16.63 -3.96 -26.03
N GLU A 180 15.49 -3.76 -26.70
CA GLU A 180 14.49 -2.77 -26.29
C GLU A 180 13.97 -3.01 -24.86
N GLY A 181 13.80 -4.28 -24.49
CA GLY A 181 13.21 -4.71 -23.23
C GLY A 181 11.70 -4.50 -23.18
N THR A 182 11.00 -5.37 -22.46
CA THR A 182 9.57 -5.20 -22.19
C THR A 182 9.38 -4.03 -21.23
N LEU A 183 8.47 -3.10 -21.57
CA LEU A 183 8.11 -2.01 -20.68
C LEU A 183 7.43 -2.57 -19.42
N PHE A 184 8.12 -2.47 -18.29
CA PHE A 184 7.62 -2.90 -17.00
C PHE A 184 6.94 -1.74 -16.27
N MET A 185 5.73 -2.02 -15.80
CA MET A 185 4.95 -1.16 -14.92
C MET A 185 4.32 -2.00 -13.82
N VAL A 186 4.08 -1.37 -12.67
CA VAL A 186 3.29 -1.96 -11.59
C VAL A 186 1.83 -1.65 -11.87
N ASP A 187 1.01 -2.68 -12.02
CA ASP A 187 -0.37 -2.50 -12.46
C ASP A 187 -1.26 -1.95 -11.35
N PHE A 188 -0.97 -2.30 -10.10
CA PHE A 188 -1.72 -1.80 -8.96
C PHE A 188 -0.85 -1.65 -7.71
N LEU A 189 -1.00 -0.51 -7.02
CA LEU A 189 -0.41 -0.27 -5.70
C LEU A 189 -1.50 -0.01 -4.66
N GLY A 190 -1.79 -0.99 -3.80
CA GLY A 190 -2.82 -0.92 -2.76
C GLY A 190 -2.24 -0.75 -1.36
N LEU A 191 -2.44 0.41 -0.73
CA LEU A 191 -1.81 0.76 0.54
C LEU A 191 -2.83 1.05 1.63
N TRP A 192 -2.60 0.48 2.81
CA TRP A 192 -3.26 0.88 4.05
C TRP A 192 -2.29 1.70 4.91
N ASP A 193 -2.69 2.94 5.18
CA ASP A 193 -2.13 3.87 6.15
C ASP A 193 -0.60 3.86 6.25
N THR A 194 0.08 4.33 5.20
CA THR A 194 1.54 4.38 5.15
C THR A 194 2.09 5.25 6.28
N VAL A 195 2.99 4.68 7.08
CA VAL A 195 3.71 5.40 8.13
C VAL A 195 5.21 5.41 7.87
N LYS A 196 5.85 6.55 8.17
CA LYS A 196 7.30 6.71 8.00
C LYS A 196 8.06 5.74 8.93
N ALA A 197 9.10 5.10 8.40
CA ALA A 197 10.10 4.44 9.24
C ALA A 197 10.89 5.50 10.02
N LEU A 198 10.86 5.43 11.36
CA LEU A 198 11.41 6.49 12.21
C LEU A 198 12.95 6.57 12.18
N GLY A 199 13.65 5.47 11.83
CA GLY A 199 15.12 5.40 11.84
C GLY A 199 15.72 5.69 13.22
N LEU A 200 17.04 5.65 13.41
CA LEU A 200 17.68 5.98 14.69
C LEU A 200 17.36 7.41 15.15
N PRO A 201 17.23 7.66 16.47
CA PRO A 201 17.04 9.01 17.00
C PRO A 201 18.16 9.96 16.55
N GLY A 202 17.78 11.15 16.07
CA GLY A 202 18.71 12.10 15.43
C GLY A 202 19.85 12.62 16.31
N PHE A 203 19.76 12.46 17.64
CA PHE A 203 20.82 12.83 18.58
C PHE A 203 21.98 11.81 18.62
N LEU A 204 21.81 10.61 18.05
CA LEU A 204 22.87 9.61 18.03
C LEU A 204 23.93 9.94 16.97
N PRO A 205 25.24 9.80 17.27
CA PRO A 205 26.27 9.89 16.25
C PRO A 205 25.97 8.81 15.20
N PHE A 206 26.07 9.17 13.91
CA PHE A 206 25.73 8.33 12.74
C PHE A 206 24.24 8.13 12.41
N ALA A 207 23.30 8.70 13.18
CA ALA A 207 21.87 8.59 12.88
C ALA A 207 21.52 9.09 11.46
N ALA A 208 22.10 10.20 11.01
CA ALA A 208 21.86 10.73 9.66
C ALA A 208 22.28 9.75 8.55
N ARG A 209 23.44 9.11 8.70
CA ARG A 209 23.92 8.10 7.74
C ARG A 209 23.03 6.86 7.76
N PHE A 210 22.63 6.41 8.94
CA PHE A 210 21.76 5.26 9.10
C PHE A 210 20.34 5.51 8.57
N ASN A 211 19.80 6.70 8.80
CA ASN A 211 18.43 7.07 8.43
C ASN A 211 18.25 7.34 6.94
N ARG A 212 19.34 7.57 6.20
CA ARG A 212 19.32 7.83 4.76
C ARG A 212 18.60 6.74 3.95
N GLN A 213 18.65 5.48 4.41
CA GLN A 213 17.95 4.36 3.77
C GLN A 213 16.42 4.37 3.99
N TYR A 214 15.94 5.09 5.00
CA TYR A 214 14.51 5.19 5.36
C TYR A 214 13.88 6.52 4.93
N GLU A 215 14.66 7.38 4.30
CA GLU A 215 14.13 8.55 3.64
C GLU A 215 13.83 8.18 2.18
N PHE A 216 12.59 8.36 1.75
CA PHE A 216 12.23 8.13 0.36
C PHE A 216 13.13 8.94 -0.59
N HIS A 217 13.46 8.36 -1.73
CA HIS A 217 13.96 9.12 -2.88
C HIS A 217 12.92 10.10 -3.39
N ASP A 218 11.64 9.73 -3.25
CA ASP A 218 10.51 10.55 -3.60
C ASP A 218 9.29 10.19 -2.74
N ALA A 219 8.72 11.18 -2.03
CA ALA A 219 7.46 11.01 -1.30
C ALA A 219 6.24 10.99 -2.25
N ARG A 220 6.46 11.30 -3.54
CA ARG A 220 5.47 11.24 -4.60
C ARG A 220 5.20 9.79 -5.02
N LEU A 221 4.03 9.56 -5.61
CA LEU A 221 3.72 8.30 -6.27
C LEU A 221 4.54 8.18 -7.57
N SER A 222 5.16 7.02 -7.78
CA SER A 222 5.94 6.74 -8.98
C SER A 222 5.07 6.61 -10.22
N SER A 223 5.47 7.25 -11.33
CA SER A 223 4.86 7.09 -12.64
C SER A 223 5.02 5.69 -13.27
N MET A 224 5.73 4.77 -12.61
CA MET A 224 5.78 3.35 -13.00
C MET A 224 4.51 2.61 -12.60
N VAL A 225 3.69 3.18 -11.71
CA VAL A 225 2.43 2.57 -11.26
C VAL A 225 1.31 2.99 -12.23
N ARG A 226 0.48 2.04 -12.67
CA ARG A 226 -0.69 2.33 -13.53
C ARG A 226 -1.90 2.82 -12.75
N ALA A 227 -2.18 2.18 -11.62
CA ALA A 227 -3.28 2.55 -10.73
C ALA A 227 -2.88 2.37 -9.27
N ALA A 228 -3.39 3.22 -8.37
CA ALA A 228 -3.04 3.16 -6.95
C ALA A 228 -4.21 3.56 -6.06
N ARG A 229 -4.35 2.88 -4.92
CA ARG A 229 -5.31 3.23 -3.86
C ARG A 229 -4.58 3.30 -2.51
N HIS A 230 -4.74 4.41 -1.80
CA HIS A 230 -4.16 4.61 -0.46
C HIS A 230 -5.23 4.99 0.55
N ALA A 231 -5.52 4.08 1.48
CA ALA A 231 -6.50 4.26 2.54
C ALA A 231 -5.81 4.87 3.78
N MET A 232 -6.17 6.11 4.13
CA MET A 232 -5.57 6.89 5.20
C MET A 232 -6.46 6.90 6.45
N SER A 233 -5.86 6.79 7.64
CA SER A 233 -6.58 6.91 8.91
C SER A 233 -6.80 8.37 9.33
N ILE A 234 -8.05 8.72 9.64
CA ILE A 234 -8.44 10.04 10.18
C ILE A 234 -8.07 10.16 11.66
N ASP A 235 -8.35 9.12 12.45
CA ASP A 235 -8.33 9.20 13.92
C ASP A 235 -7.00 8.77 14.56
N GLU A 236 -6.00 8.41 13.75
CA GLU A 236 -4.66 8.15 14.24
C GLU A 236 -3.97 9.45 14.68
N VAL A 237 -3.70 9.56 15.98
CA VAL A 237 -3.10 10.76 16.58
C VAL A 237 -1.73 10.49 17.20
N ARG A 238 -1.16 9.28 17.14
CA ARG A 238 0.15 9.01 17.74
C ARG A 238 1.23 9.69 16.90
N ALA A 239 2.06 10.52 17.54
CA ALA A 239 3.16 11.21 16.88
C ALA A 239 4.22 10.25 16.29
N THR A 240 4.25 9.00 16.78
CA THR A 240 5.11 7.92 16.28
C THR A 240 4.56 7.23 15.02
N PHE A 241 3.36 7.59 14.56
CA PHE A 241 2.71 7.08 13.35
C PHE A 241 2.39 8.23 12.37
N PRO A 242 3.41 9.00 11.93
CA PRO A 242 3.20 10.09 10.98
C PRO A 242 2.71 9.52 9.65
N ALA A 243 1.58 10.06 9.18
CA ALA A 243 1.02 9.79 7.87
C ALA A 243 1.99 10.22 6.76
N MET A 244 2.03 9.44 5.67
CA MET A 244 2.82 9.74 4.47
C MET A 244 1.91 9.84 3.23
N PRO A 245 1.07 10.89 3.12
CA PRO A 245 0.22 11.10 1.96
C PRO A 245 1.06 11.33 0.70
N TRP A 246 0.50 11.01 -0.46
CA TRP A 246 1.01 11.48 -1.74
C TRP A 246 0.53 12.91 -2.02
N ASP A 247 1.37 13.69 -2.68
CA ASP A 247 1.14 15.10 -3.02
C ASP A 247 1.05 15.37 -4.53
N ASN A 248 1.19 14.33 -5.37
CA ASN A 248 1.23 14.46 -6.84
C ASN A 248 0.04 13.81 -7.57
N LEU A 249 -1.03 13.40 -6.87
CA LEU A 249 -2.17 12.72 -7.50
C LEU A 249 -2.91 13.61 -8.50
N ALA A 250 -3.04 14.91 -8.22
CA ALA A 250 -3.67 15.85 -9.14
C ALA A 250 -2.84 16.05 -10.42
N GLU A 251 -1.52 15.87 -10.35
CA GLU A 251 -0.66 15.89 -11.54
C GLU A 251 -0.84 14.62 -12.34
N LEU A 252 -0.74 13.45 -11.69
CA LEU A 252 -0.87 12.16 -12.34
C LEU A 252 -2.26 11.97 -12.99
N ASN A 253 -3.36 12.28 -12.27
CA ASN A 253 -4.71 12.12 -12.82
C ASN A 253 -5.04 13.12 -13.96
N ARG A 254 -4.30 14.22 -14.12
CA ARG A 254 -4.48 15.12 -15.28
C ARG A 254 -3.92 14.51 -16.57
N GLU A 255 -2.87 13.71 -16.47
CA GLU A 255 -2.16 13.14 -17.62
C GLU A 255 -2.99 12.09 -18.36
N TYR A 256 -3.91 11.40 -17.67
CA TYR A 256 -4.61 10.23 -18.21
C TYR A 256 -6.04 10.50 -18.74
N GLY A 257 -6.61 11.69 -18.56
CA GLY A 257 -7.87 12.10 -19.21
C GLY A 257 -9.11 11.25 -18.91
N HIS A 258 -9.05 10.32 -17.95
CA HIS A 258 -10.15 9.42 -17.61
C HIS A 258 -11.20 10.09 -16.73
N PHE A 259 -12.46 9.67 -16.88
CA PHE A 259 -13.57 10.15 -16.04
C PHE A 259 -13.45 9.65 -14.59
N VAL A 260 -12.86 8.46 -14.40
CA VAL A 260 -12.54 7.87 -13.10
C VAL A 260 -11.02 7.96 -12.88
N PRO A 261 -10.55 8.44 -11.71
CA PRO A 261 -9.11 8.58 -11.48
C PRO A 261 -8.44 7.25 -11.18
N ASP A 262 -7.32 6.95 -11.84
CA ASP A 262 -6.52 5.74 -11.57
C ASP A 262 -5.77 5.82 -10.22
N TYR A 263 -5.50 7.04 -9.76
CA TYR A 263 -4.74 7.29 -8.53
C TYR A 263 -5.65 7.92 -7.47
N MET A 264 -5.96 7.15 -6.43
CA MET A 264 -6.86 7.57 -5.37
C MET A 264 -6.19 7.50 -3.99
N GLN A 265 -6.41 8.55 -3.20
CA GLN A 265 -6.07 8.58 -1.78
C GLN A 265 -7.32 9.04 -1.04
N GLN A 266 -7.84 8.20 -0.14
CA GLN A 266 -9.04 8.51 0.62
C GLN A 266 -8.80 8.35 2.12
N TRP A 267 -9.42 9.23 2.89
CA TRP A 267 -9.39 9.26 4.35
C TRP A 267 -10.61 8.53 4.90
N PHE A 268 -10.34 7.53 5.75
CA PHE A 268 -11.31 6.65 6.38
C PHE A 268 -11.33 6.88 7.89
N ALA A 269 -12.51 6.73 8.48
CA ALA A 269 -12.69 6.77 9.92
C ALA A 269 -11.97 5.59 10.59
N GLY A 270 -11.52 5.81 11.81
CA GLY A 270 -10.79 4.85 12.63
C GLY A 270 -9.29 5.15 12.74
N VAL A 271 -8.67 4.61 13.79
CA VAL A 271 -7.22 4.66 14.00
C VAL A 271 -6.47 3.74 13.03
N HIS A 272 -5.14 3.73 13.07
CA HIS A 272 -4.28 2.95 12.17
C HIS A 272 -4.72 1.48 11.94
N GLY A 273 -5.07 0.77 13.02
CA GLY A 273 -5.55 -0.61 12.94
C GLY A 273 -6.99 -0.72 12.40
N ALA A 274 -7.87 0.24 12.69
CA ALA A 274 -9.22 0.24 12.14
C ALA A 274 -9.23 0.45 10.62
N VAL A 275 -8.18 1.04 10.05
CA VAL A 275 -7.99 1.13 8.59
C VAL A 275 -7.25 -0.08 8.01
N GLY A 276 -6.20 -0.59 8.68
CA GLY A 276 -5.36 -1.68 8.14
C GLY A 276 -5.67 -3.09 8.63
N GLY A 277 -6.59 -3.25 9.57
CA GLY A 277 -6.89 -4.53 10.25
C GLY A 277 -5.96 -4.81 11.45
N GLY A 278 -5.86 -6.08 11.85
CA GLY A 278 -5.01 -6.50 12.98
C GLY A 278 -5.65 -6.29 14.36
N GLY A 279 -6.98 -6.29 14.43
CA GLY A 279 -7.77 -6.16 15.64
C GLY A 279 -9.10 -6.89 15.50
N SER A 280 -9.75 -7.18 16.62
CA SER A 280 -10.96 -8.00 16.68
C SER A 280 -12.22 -7.29 16.20
N ARG A 281 -12.19 -5.96 16.13
CA ARG A 281 -13.27 -5.18 15.51
C ARG A 281 -12.89 -4.91 14.07
N ILE A 282 -13.72 -5.35 13.14
CA ILE A 282 -13.38 -5.34 11.72
C ILE A 282 -14.25 -4.41 10.89
N GLY A 283 -15.33 -3.84 11.42
CA GLY A 283 -16.35 -3.10 10.65
C GLY A 283 -15.75 -2.02 9.78
N LEU A 284 -14.90 -1.15 10.35
CA LEU A 284 -14.18 -0.11 9.61
C LEU A 284 -13.13 -0.71 8.65
N SER A 285 -12.37 -1.71 9.10
CA SER A 285 -11.27 -2.28 8.31
C SER A 285 -11.75 -3.13 7.12
N SER A 286 -12.94 -3.71 7.20
CA SER A 286 -13.56 -4.44 6.09
C SER A 286 -13.96 -3.49 4.97
N ILE A 287 -14.43 -2.28 5.30
CA ILE A 287 -14.76 -1.25 4.32
C ILE A 287 -13.51 -0.84 3.53
N THR A 288 -12.39 -0.60 4.21
CA THR A 288 -11.12 -0.24 3.56
C THR A 288 -10.50 -1.41 2.79
N LEU A 289 -10.65 -2.65 3.29
CA LEU A 289 -10.26 -3.87 2.59
C LEU A 289 -11.02 -4.01 1.27
N ASN A 290 -12.35 -3.87 1.31
CA ASN A 290 -13.19 -3.96 0.12
C ASN A 290 -12.86 -2.84 -0.88
N TRP A 291 -12.62 -1.61 -0.41
CA TRP A 291 -12.21 -0.51 -1.29
C TRP A 291 -10.91 -0.80 -2.05
N ILE A 292 -9.90 -1.39 -1.40
CA ILE A 292 -8.67 -1.80 -2.09
C ILE A 292 -8.91 -3.03 -2.98
N ALA A 293 -9.71 -3.99 -2.55
CA ALA A 293 -10.06 -5.18 -3.32
C ALA A 293 -10.77 -4.84 -4.64
N LEU A 294 -11.73 -3.90 -4.63
CA LEU A 294 -12.43 -3.44 -5.84
C LEU A 294 -11.47 -2.83 -6.86
N GLY A 295 -10.48 -2.06 -6.41
CA GLY A 295 -9.45 -1.47 -7.29
C GLY A 295 -8.44 -2.50 -7.80
N ALA A 296 -8.07 -3.47 -6.96
CA ALA A 296 -7.21 -4.57 -7.38
C ALA A 296 -7.90 -5.45 -8.44
N GLU A 297 -9.19 -5.72 -8.27
CA GLU A 297 -9.99 -6.46 -9.25
C GLU A 297 -10.15 -5.68 -10.55
N GLU A 298 -10.38 -4.36 -10.49
CA GLU A 298 -10.40 -3.46 -11.66
C GLU A 298 -9.08 -3.54 -12.44
N ALA A 299 -7.96 -3.57 -11.72
CA ALA A 299 -6.63 -3.77 -12.30
C ALA A 299 -6.39 -5.21 -12.78
N GLY A 300 -7.33 -6.13 -12.58
CA GLY A 300 -7.33 -7.49 -13.12
C GLY A 300 -6.90 -8.59 -12.14
N LEU A 301 -6.87 -8.33 -10.83
CA LEU A 301 -6.65 -9.36 -9.82
C LEU A 301 -7.94 -10.16 -9.62
N ALA A 302 -7.92 -11.46 -9.91
CA ALA A 302 -9.06 -12.33 -9.67
C ALA A 302 -9.16 -12.67 -8.18
N ILE A 303 -10.25 -12.22 -7.55
CA ILE A 303 -10.53 -12.37 -6.11
C ILE A 303 -11.59 -13.46 -5.88
N ASP A 304 -11.35 -14.30 -4.88
CA ASP A 304 -12.34 -15.19 -4.27
C ASP A 304 -13.21 -14.36 -3.32
N TRP A 305 -14.26 -13.75 -3.88
CA TRP A 305 -15.18 -12.93 -3.11
C TRP A 305 -15.88 -13.68 -1.96
N PRO A 306 -16.29 -14.95 -2.11
CA PRO A 306 -16.74 -15.75 -0.97
C PRO A 306 -15.71 -15.88 0.16
N GLU A 307 -14.43 -16.09 -0.15
CA GLU A 307 -13.37 -16.10 0.88
C GLU A 307 -13.18 -14.71 1.50
N LEU A 308 -13.22 -13.65 0.70
CA LEU A 308 -13.18 -12.27 1.21
C LEU A 308 -14.33 -12.01 2.20
N ASP A 309 -15.55 -12.44 1.87
CA ASP A 309 -16.74 -12.29 2.71
C ASP A 309 -16.60 -13.04 4.04
N LYS A 310 -15.93 -14.20 4.08
CA LYS A 310 -15.64 -14.92 5.33
C LYS A 310 -14.65 -14.17 6.21
N VAL A 311 -13.59 -13.62 5.62
CA VAL A 311 -12.58 -12.87 6.38
C VAL A 311 -13.02 -11.44 6.67
N ALA A 312 -14.07 -10.94 6.02
CA ALA A 312 -14.67 -9.61 6.16
C ALA A 312 -16.18 -9.69 6.34
N TRP A 313 -16.60 -10.31 7.44
CA TRP A 313 -18.01 -10.60 7.70
C TRP A 313 -18.83 -9.41 8.23
N GLU A 314 -18.20 -8.26 8.53
CA GLU A 314 -18.89 -7.06 9.02
C GLU A 314 -18.35 -5.78 8.38
N PHE A 315 -19.27 -4.92 7.95
CA PHE A 315 -19.07 -3.60 7.35
C PHE A 315 -19.95 -2.58 8.08
N ASP A 316 -19.35 -1.76 8.94
CA ASP A 316 -20.11 -0.79 9.73
C ASP A 316 -19.32 0.52 9.89
N PRO A 317 -19.73 1.61 9.21
CA PRO A 317 -19.14 2.94 9.39
C PRO A 317 -19.23 3.47 10.83
N GLY A 318 -20.15 2.94 11.63
CA GLY A 318 -20.40 3.27 13.04
C GLY A 318 -19.56 2.47 14.05
N ASP A 319 -18.84 1.41 13.63
CA ASP A 319 -18.00 0.58 14.50
C ASP A 319 -16.96 1.45 15.27
N PRO A 320 -16.52 1.08 16.49
CA PRO A 320 -15.59 1.90 17.25
C PRO A 320 -14.28 2.22 16.51
N LEU A 321 -13.75 3.41 16.79
CA LEU A 321 -12.57 3.95 16.11
C LEU A 321 -11.29 3.17 16.42
N ASP A 322 -11.20 2.55 17.61
CA ASP A 322 -10.14 1.64 17.99
C ASP A 322 -10.59 0.19 17.72
N ASN A 323 -9.74 -0.57 17.05
CA ASN A 323 -10.06 -1.93 16.62
C ASN A 323 -9.62 -3.03 17.59
N LYS A 324 -9.01 -2.68 18.73
CA LYS A 324 -8.54 -3.64 19.75
C LYS A 324 -9.39 -3.60 21.02
N PHE A 325 -9.52 -4.75 21.67
CA PHE A 325 -10.02 -4.85 23.05
C PHE A 325 -8.86 -4.82 24.04
N GLY A 326 -9.03 -4.10 25.15
CA GLY A 326 -8.14 -4.14 26.31
C GLY A 326 -7.05 -3.06 26.32
N PRO A 327 -6.40 -2.84 27.50
CA PRO A 327 -5.39 -1.81 27.66
C PRO A 327 -4.18 -2.09 26.76
N SER A 328 -3.69 -1.04 26.10
CA SER A 328 -2.39 -1.09 25.43
C SER A 328 -1.32 -1.48 26.45
N GLY A 329 -0.53 -2.52 26.15
CA GLY A 329 0.63 -2.87 26.96
C GLY A 329 1.60 -1.68 27.12
N PRO A 330 2.59 -1.76 28.02
CA PRO A 330 3.46 -0.61 28.37
C PRO A 330 4.12 0.07 27.16
N ILE A 331 4.48 -0.68 26.13
CA ILE A 331 5.00 -0.14 24.86
C ILE A 331 3.93 0.65 24.10
N GLY A 332 2.69 0.14 24.04
CA GLY A 332 1.57 0.84 23.40
C GLY A 332 1.16 2.11 24.17
N ALA A 333 1.26 2.09 25.50
CA ALA A 333 1.07 3.28 26.32
C ALA A 333 2.13 4.35 26.04
N LEU A 334 3.41 3.96 25.96
CA LEU A 334 4.52 4.85 25.59
C LEU A 334 4.34 5.46 24.19
N LEU A 335 3.98 4.64 23.19
CA LEU A 335 3.73 5.11 21.81
C LEU A 335 2.56 6.09 21.73
N SER A 336 1.61 6.00 22.67
CA SER A 336 0.41 6.84 22.76
C SER A 336 0.58 8.09 23.62
N ALA A 337 1.75 8.28 24.24
CA ALA A 337 2.01 9.39 25.16
C ALA A 337 2.02 10.75 24.46
N VAL A 338 2.50 10.82 23.21
CA VAL A 338 2.55 12.05 22.42
C VAL A 338 1.51 12.00 21.32
N LYS A 339 0.50 12.87 21.44
CA LYS A 339 -0.59 12.99 20.47
C LYS A 339 -0.36 14.18 19.55
N ARG A 340 -0.36 13.93 18.24
CA ARG A 340 -0.35 14.91 17.16
C ARG A 340 -1.41 14.50 16.13
N PRO A 341 -2.56 15.20 16.09
CA PRO A 341 -3.56 14.99 15.05
C PRO A 341 -2.96 15.16 13.65
N ARG A 342 -3.46 14.39 12.70
CA ARG A 342 -3.10 14.51 11.28
C ARG A 342 -3.75 15.75 10.68
N GLU A 343 -3.14 16.26 9.61
CA GLU A 343 -3.71 17.36 8.82
C GLU A 343 -4.99 16.95 8.06
N GLY A 344 -5.15 15.64 7.83
CA GLY A 344 -6.33 15.04 7.20
C GLY A 344 -6.50 15.40 5.73
N PRO A 345 -7.72 15.30 5.17
CA PRO A 345 -8.00 15.61 3.76
C PRO A 345 -7.91 17.10 3.45
N ALA A 346 -7.42 17.43 2.25
CA ALA A 346 -7.41 18.81 1.74
C ALA A 346 -8.72 19.20 1.04
N ALA A 347 -9.46 18.22 0.52
CA ALA A 347 -10.69 18.42 -0.23
C ALA A 347 -11.71 17.30 0.06
N LEU A 348 -12.99 17.53 -0.27
CA LEU A 348 -14.08 16.58 0.00
C LEU A 348 -13.89 15.27 -0.79
N GLU A 349 -13.26 15.34 -1.95
CA GLU A 349 -12.96 14.21 -2.83
C GLU A 349 -11.95 13.23 -2.21
N GLU A 350 -11.21 13.66 -1.18
CA GLU A 350 -10.33 12.80 -0.40
C GLU A 350 -11.04 12.16 0.80
N VAL A 351 -12.28 12.52 1.11
CA VAL A 351 -13.04 11.89 2.20
C VAL A 351 -13.79 10.67 1.68
N SER A 352 -13.56 9.51 2.29
CA SER A 352 -14.29 8.28 1.92
C SER A 352 -15.78 8.39 2.23
N MET A 353 -16.62 7.66 1.49
CA MET A 353 -18.06 7.64 1.77
C MET A 353 -18.38 7.17 3.19
N ALA A 354 -17.61 6.22 3.74
CA ALA A 354 -17.84 5.74 5.09
C ALA A 354 -17.51 6.81 6.15
N ALA A 355 -16.47 7.62 5.92
CA ALA A 355 -16.16 8.75 6.79
C ALA A 355 -17.21 9.88 6.68
N ILE A 356 -17.75 10.13 5.48
CA ILE A 356 -18.87 11.06 5.29
C ILE A 356 -20.10 10.57 6.07
N ASP A 357 -20.45 9.29 5.91
CA ASP A 357 -21.60 8.70 6.59
C ASP A 357 -21.46 8.78 8.10
N ARG A 358 -20.30 8.39 8.64
CA ARG A 358 -20.02 8.51 10.06
C ARG A 358 -20.09 9.95 10.55
N PHE A 359 -19.57 10.92 9.79
CA PHE A 359 -19.61 12.33 10.17
C PHE A 359 -21.04 12.87 10.26
N LEU A 360 -21.92 12.43 9.36
CA LEU A 360 -23.31 12.86 9.33
C LEU A 360 -24.19 12.14 10.35
N ASP A 361 -23.94 10.85 10.60
CA ASP A 361 -24.82 10.01 11.41
C ASP A 361 -24.39 9.91 12.89
N ALA A 362 -23.09 10.04 13.18
CA ALA A 362 -22.58 9.88 14.55
C ALA A 362 -22.47 11.23 15.27
N ASP A 363 -23.29 11.41 16.31
CA ASP A 363 -23.23 12.57 17.20
C ASP A 363 -21.83 12.71 17.82
N GLY A 364 -21.24 13.89 17.66
CA GLY A 364 -19.93 14.22 18.26
C GLY A 364 -18.70 13.74 17.49
N TYR A 365 -18.83 13.00 16.38
CA TYR A 365 -17.67 12.62 15.57
C TYR A 365 -17.14 13.82 14.76
N ARG A 366 -16.24 14.60 15.38
CA ARG A 366 -15.62 15.81 14.80
C ARG A 366 -14.10 15.82 15.03
N PRO A 367 -13.35 14.86 14.46
CA PRO A 367 -11.90 14.82 14.63
C PRO A 367 -11.24 16.03 13.96
N LYS A 368 -10.18 16.57 14.60
CA LYS A 368 -9.41 17.73 14.09
C LYS A 368 -8.88 17.55 12.67
N ALA A 369 -8.59 16.31 12.27
CA ALA A 369 -8.14 16.00 10.91
C ALA A 369 -9.18 16.41 9.84
N LEU A 370 -10.47 16.51 10.18
CA LEU A 370 -11.51 16.94 9.23
C LEU A 370 -11.76 18.46 9.21
N ASP A 371 -11.06 19.26 10.03
CA ASP A 371 -11.34 20.69 10.19
C ASP A 371 -11.33 21.45 8.84
N ARG A 372 -10.43 21.10 7.93
CA ARG A 372 -10.30 21.74 6.60
C ARG A 372 -11.53 21.56 5.71
N VAL A 373 -12.25 20.45 5.87
CA VAL A 373 -13.41 20.07 5.05
C VAL A 373 -14.71 20.02 5.84
N ALA A 374 -14.69 20.31 7.16
CA ALA A 374 -15.83 20.17 8.05
C ALA A 374 -17.02 21.05 7.63
N HIS A 375 -16.77 22.24 7.07
CA HIS A 375 -17.80 23.14 6.57
C HIS A 375 -18.53 22.54 5.35
N LEU A 376 -17.80 21.87 4.45
CA LEU A 376 -18.38 21.15 3.31
C LEU A 376 -19.22 19.97 3.79
N LEU A 377 -18.68 19.16 4.71
CA LEU A 377 -19.35 17.98 5.24
C LEU A 377 -20.69 18.33 5.90
N ARG A 378 -20.75 19.41 6.69
CA ARG A 378 -21.99 19.87 7.34
C ARG A 378 -23.05 20.36 6.35
N GLY A 379 -22.65 20.76 5.14
CA GLY A 379 -23.56 21.21 4.08
C GLY A 379 -24.20 20.08 3.28
N ILE A 380 -23.79 18.82 3.48
CA ILE A 380 -24.28 17.70 2.67
C ILE A 380 -25.70 17.31 3.10
N GLY A 381 -26.68 17.66 2.26
CA GLY A 381 -28.05 17.20 2.39
C GLY A 381 -28.28 15.76 1.90
N PRO A 382 -29.47 15.16 2.14
CA PRO A 382 -29.77 13.77 1.76
C PRO A 382 -29.60 13.45 0.27
N GLU A 383 -30.05 14.33 -0.62
CA GLU A 383 -29.93 14.14 -2.07
C GLU A 383 -28.47 14.20 -2.53
N GLN A 384 -27.71 15.16 -2.02
CA GLN A 384 -26.28 15.29 -2.30
C GLN A 384 -25.50 14.08 -1.77
N ARG A 385 -25.84 13.59 -0.57
CA ARG A 385 -25.24 12.36 0.00
C ARG A 385 -25.51 11.15 -0.88
N ALA A 386 -26.72 11.00 -1.40
CA ALA A 386 -27.08 9.92 -2.32
C ALA A 386 -26.32 10.03 -3.66
N ALA A 387 -26.21 11.24 -4.20
CA ALA A 387 -25.43 11.51 -5.42
C ALA A 387 -23.94 11.20 -5.23
N LEU A 388 -23.34 11.65 -4.12
CA LEU A 388 -21.96 11.34 -3.74
C LEU A 388 -21.75 9.82 -3.65
N ARG A 389 -22.68 9.07 -3.04
CA ARG A 389 -22.58 7.61 -2.96
C ARG A 389 -22.56 6.95 -4.33
N ARG A 390 -23.45 7.38 -5.25
CA ARG A 390 -23.49 6.82 -6.61
C ARG A 390 -22.20 7.14 -7.38
N ASN A 391 -21.74 8.39 -7.32
CA ASN A 391 -20.52 8.80 -8.00
C ASN A 391 -19.29 8.06 -7.45
N ARG A 392 -19.25 7.83 -6.13
CA ARG A 392 -18.19 7.05 -5.49
C ARG A 392 -18.25 5.59 -5.84
N ALA A 393 -19.44 5.00 -5.92
CA ALA A 393 -19.57 3.62 -6.38
C ALA A 393 -19.07 3.44 -7.81
N LEU A 394 -19.33 4.40 -8.70
CA LEU A 394 -18.77 4.38 -10.05
C LEU A 394 -17.24 4.48 -10.02
N ALA A 395 -16.69 5.44 -9.27
CA ALA A 395 -15.25 5.63 -9.20
C ALA A 395 -14.51 4.46 -8.51
N ASP A 396 -15.07 3.93 -7.42
CA ASP A 396 -14.46 2.89 -6.61
C ASP A 396 -14.60 1.49 -7.24
N ASN A 397 -15.26 1.37 -8.41
CA ASN A 397 -15.65 0.12 -9.06
C ASN A 397 -16.60 -0.74 -8.19
N GLY A 398 -17.51 -0.09 -7.47
CA GLY A 398 -18.53 -0.71 -6.63
C GLY A 398 -18.75 0.02 -5.30
N HIS A 399 -19.82 -0.34 -4.60
CA HIS A 399 -20.07 0.20 -3.26
C HIS A 399 -19.09 -0.40 -2.24
N THR A 400 -18.41 0.45 -1.47
CA THR A 400 -17.57 0.01 -0.35
C THR A 400 -18.39 -0.53 0.81
N HIS A 401 -19.58 0.04 1.02
CA HIS A 401 -20.61 -0.33 2.00
C HIS A 401 -21.96 0.28 1.60
N LEU A 402 -23.05 -0.23 2.20
CA LEU A 402 -24.40 0.30 2.02
C LEU A 402 -25.03 0.66 3.37
N PRO A 403 -25.78 1.78 3.48
CA PRO A 403 -26.46 2.13 4.72
C PRO A 403 -27.39 1.02 5.19
N GLY A 404 -27.35 0.70 6.49
CA GLY A 404 -28.18 -0.33 7.11
C GLY A 404 -27.81 -1.78 6.75
N GLN A 405 -26.76 -2.00 5.94
CA GLN A 405 -26.26 -3.33 5.61
C GLN A 405 -24.91 -3.55 6.28
N ARG A 406 -24.73 -4.74 6.88
CA ARG A 406 -23.47 -5.15 7.52
C ARG A 406 -22.63 -6.10 6.68
N MET A 407 -23.18 -6.61 5.58
CA MET A 407 -22.48 -7.48 4.65
C MET A 407 -21.87 -6.67 3.52
N ARG A 408 -20.86 -7.23 2.84
CA ARG A 408 -20.28 -6.61 1.65
C ARG A 408 -21.37 -6.37 0.60
N PRO A 409 -21.45 -5.16 0.01
CA PRO A 409 -22.32 -4.91 -1.13
C PRO A 409 -21.92 -5.80 -2.31
N ARG A 410 -22.87 -6.54 -2.88
CA ARG A 410 -22.65 -7.31 -4.11
C ARG A 410 -22.87 -6.41 -5.31
N ARG A 411 -22.05 -6.55 -6.35
CA ARG A 411 -22.37 -5.95 -7.65
C ARG A 411 -23.64 -6.62 -8.18
N THR A 412 -24.66 -5.83 -8.48
CA THR A 412 -25.81 -6.30 -9.25
C THR A 412 -25.39 -6.46 -10.71
N PRO A 413 -25.84 -7.51 -11.42
CA PRO A 413 -25.52 -7.71 -12.84
C PRO A 413 -25.83 -6.50 -13.74
N ASP A 414 -26.80 -5.66 -13.33
CA ASP A 414 -27.33 -4.55 -14.14
C ASP A 414 -26.70 -3.17 -13.83
N GLY A 415 -25.49 -3.12 -13.27
CA GLY A 415 -24.83 -1.88 -12.84
C GLY A 415 -23.54 -1.57 -13.59
N ALA A 416 -23.63 -1.35 -14.90
CA ALA A 416 -22.61 -0.71 -15.73
C ALA A 416 -23.26 0.47 -16.48
#